data_AF-S4P481-F1
#
_entry.id   AF-S4P481-F1
#
_cell.length_a   1.000
_cell.length_b   1.000
_cell.length_c   1.000
_cell.angle_alpha   90.00
_cell.angle_beta   90.00
_cell.angle_gamma   90.00
#
_symmetry.space_group_name_H-M   'P 1'
#
loop_
_entity.id
_entity.type
_entity.pdbx_description
1 polymer ?
#
loop_
_entity_poly.entity_id
_entity_poly.type
_entity_poly.pdbx_seq_one_letter_code
_entity_poly.pdbx_strand_id
1 'polypeptide(L)'
;GENIGFEIIEVCTAVKSNLRIYRAKFSEITAVSVRRALHNLEQPNKNISDAVDVRQELDLRIGAAFTRFQTLRLQKVFPTKLAESLVSYGSCQFPTLGFVVERYRAVENFVAEAFWKIKVNHT
;
A
#
# COMPACT_ATOMS: atom_id res chain seq x y z
N GLY A 1 -11.39 -5.47 2.05
CA GLY A 1 -12.76 -6.03 1.99
C GLY A 1 -12.88 -7.24 2.88
N GLU A 2 -12.15 -8.30 2.57
CA GLU A 2 -12.22 -9.55 3.35
C GLU A 2 -11.82 -9.37 4.81
N ASN A 3 -10.77 -8.60 5.12
CA ASN A 3 -10.33 -8.36 6.51
C ASN A 3 -11.42 -7.72 7.37
N ILE A 4 -12.04 -6.65 6.86
CA ILE A 4 -13.18 -5.98 7.52
C ILE A 4 -14.33 -6.97 7.74
N GLY A 5 -14.54 -7.89 6.78
CA GLY A 5 -15.51 -8.98 6.95
C GLY A 5 -15.20 -9.86 8.16
N PHE A 6 -13.93 -10.20 8.40
CA PHE A 6 -13.51 -10.96 9.56
C PHE A 6 -13.59 -10.18 10.87
N GLU A 7 -13.32 -8.87 10.87
CA GLU A 7 -13.56 -7.99 12.03
C GLU A 7 -15.06 -8.00 12.43
N ILE A 8 -15.98 -7.94 11.44
CA ILE A 8 -17.42 -8.06 11.68
C ILE A 8 -17.79 -9.45 12.23
N ILE A 9 -17.22 -10.50 11.64
CA ILE A 9 -17.45 -11.88 12.08
C ILE A 9 -17.04 -12.07 13.54
N GLU A 10 -15.88 -11.55 13.94
CA GLU A 10 -15.39 -11.63 15.32
C GLU A 10 -16.38 -11.00 16.30
N VAL A 11 -16.85 -9.78 16.01
CA VAL A 11 -17.83 -9.08 16.84
C VAL A 11 -19.16 -9.84 16.93
N CYS A 12 -19.67 -10.36 15.80
CA CYS A 12 -20.93 -11.10 15.79
C CYS A 12 -20.83 -12.46 16.50
N THR A 13 -19.72 -13.18 16.32
CA THR A 13 -19.52 -14.52 16.90
C THR A 13 -19.23 -14.46 18.40
N ALA A 14 -18.70 -13.34 18.91
CA ALA A 14 -18.60 -13.09 20.35
C ALA A 14 -19.97 -13.09 21.05
N VAL A 15 -21.04 -12.72 20.35
CA VAL A 15 -22.42 -12.78 20.87
C VAL A 15 -23.08 -14.14 20.57
N LYS A 16 -22.86 -14.68 19.36
CA LYS A 16 -23.43 -15.97 18.93
C LYS A 16 -22.39 -16.81 18.20
N SER A 17 -21.74 -17.71 18.93
CA SER A 17 -20.66 -18.57 18.42
C SER A 17 -21.10 -19.51 17.28
N ASN A 18 -22.34 -20.00 17.32
CA ASN A 18 -22.88 -20.92 16.32
C ASN A 18 -23.54 -20.20 15.11
N LEU A 19 -23.14 -18.97 14.81
CA LEU A 19 -23.68 -18.21 13.69
C LEU A 19 -23.17 -18.80 12.36
N ARG A 20 -24.09 -19.06 11.43
CA ARG A 20 -23.71 -19.45 10.06
C ARG A 20 -23.33 -18.21 9.29
N ILE A 21 -22.10 -18.21 8.79
CA ILE A 21 -21.51 -17.06 8.09
C ILE A 21 -21.41 -17.38 6.60
N TYR A 22 -21.70 -16.38 5.78
CA TYR A 22 -21.60 -16.44 4.33
C TYR A 22 -21.05 -15.13 3.77
N ARG A 23 -20.42 -15.22 2.60
CA ARG A 23 -19.79 -14.12 1.87
C ARG A 23 -20.43 -14.01 0.49
N ALA A 24 -21.11 -12.89 0.24
CA ALA A 24 -21.55 -12.54 -1.10
C ALA A 24 -20.39 -11.90 -1.88
N LYS A 25 -20.09 -12.40 -3.08
CA LYS A 25 -19.06 -11.85 -3.97
C LYS A 25 -19.68 -11.18 -5.18
N PHE A 26 -19.29 -9.94 -5.43
CA PHE A 26 -19.71 -9.15 -6.58
C PHE A 26 -18.59 -8.17 -6.97
N SER A 27 -18.53 -7.80 -8.24
CA SER A 27 -17.51 -6.88 -8.79
C SER A 27 -18.10 -5.55 -9.25
N GLU A 28 -19.42 -5.42 -9.18
CA GLU A 28 -20.18 -4.25 -9.59
C GLU A 28 -21.49 -4.16 -8.79
N ILE A 29 -22.00 -2.94 -8.64
CA ILE A 29 -23.24 -2.66 -7.90
C ILE A 29 -24.39 -2.54 -8.91
N THR A 30 -24.77 -3.67 -9.49
CA THR A 30 -25.91 -3.79 -10.42
C THR A 30 -26.91 -4.80 -9.88
N ALA A 31 -28.19 -4.64 -10.23
CA ALA A 31 -29.23 -5.56 -9.77
C ALA A 31 -28.96 -7.02 -10.20
N VAL A 32 -28.39 -7.22 -11.39
CA VAL A 32 -28.01 -8.54 -11.91
C VAL A 32 -26.88 -9.15 -11.07
N SER A 33 -25.81 -8.38 -10.81
CA SER A 33 -24.65 -8.84 -10.05
C SER A 33 -25.00 -9.18 -8.60
N VAL A 34 -25.79 -8.33 -7.93
CA VAL A 34 -26.24 -8.56 -6.55
C VAL A 34 -27.12 -9.80 -6.45
N ARG A 35 -28.11 -9.96 -7.35
CA ARG A 35 -28.95 -11.17 -7.38
C ARG A 35 -28.11 -12.43 -7.56
N ARG A 36 -27.17 -12.43 -8.52
CA ARG A 36 -26.25 -13.56 -8.72
C ARG A 36 -25.43 -13.88 -7.47
N ALA A 37 -24.90 -12.86 -6.77
CA ALA A 37 -24.14 -13.06 -5.54
C ALA A 37 -24.97 -13.69 -4.42
N LEU A 38 -26.23 -13.28 -4.26
CA LEU A 38 -27.15 -13.85 -3.27
C LEU A 38 -27.51 -15.31 -3.56
N HIS A 39 -27.58 -15.70 -4.84
CA HIS A 39 -27.81 -17.09 -5.23
C HIS A 39 -26.55 -17.96 -5.14
N ASN A 40 -25.36 -17.38 -5.03
CA ASN A 40 -24.07 -18.07 -5.02
C ASN A 40 -23.22 -17.62 -3.83
N LEU A 41 -23.77 -17.74 -2.61
CA LEU A 41 -23.06 -17.41 -1.39
C LEU A 41 -21.89 -18.38 -1.14
N GLU A 42 -20.75 -17.84 -0.75
CA GLU A 42 -19.54 -18.62 -0.44
C GLU A 42 -19.16 -18.48 1.04
N GLN A 43 -18.12 -19.19 1.48
CA GLN A 43 -17.50 -18.94 2.78
C GLN A 43 -16.47 -17.78 2.68
N PRO A 44 -16.33 -16.95 3.72
CA PRO A 44 -15.29 -15.93 3.76
C PRO A 44 -13.90 -16.60 3.76
N ASN A 45 -12.95 -16.00 3.05
CA ASN A 45 -11.61 -16.58 2.89
C ASN A 45 -10.63 -16.03 3.94
N LYS A 46 -10.36 -16.82 4.98
CA LYS A 46 -9.48 -16.40 6.09
C LYS A 46 -8.04 -16.11 5.64
N ASN A 47 -7.51 -16.84 4.67
CA ASN A 47 -6.14 -16.63 4.18
C ASN A 47 -5.93 -15.21 3.61
N ILE A 48 -6.96 -14.63 2.99
CA ILE A 48 -6.89 -13.26 2.45
C ILE A 48 -6.92 -12.23 3.59
N SER A 49 -7.69 -12.49 4.64
CA SER A 49 -7.69 -11.65 5.85
C SER A 49 -6.33 -11.75 6.56
N ASP A 50 -5.82 -12.96 6.80
CA ASP A 50 -4.52 -13.17 7.43
C ASP A 50 -3.39 -12.48 6.68
N ALA A 51 -3.40 -12.52 5.34
CA ALA A 51 -2.41 -11.80 4.54
C ALA A 51 -2.47 -10.28 4.75
N VAL A 52 -3.66 -9.72 4.98
CA VAL A 52 -3.83 -8.30 5.31
C VAL A 52 -3.32 -8.00 6.72
N ASP A 53 -3.61 -8.85 7.71
CA ASP A 53 -3.13 -8.70 9.08
C ASP A 53 -1.60 -8.79 9.17
N VAL A 54 -1.00 -9.77 8.48
CA VAL A 54 0.47 -9.90 8.37
C VAL A 54 1.08 -8.63 7.79
N ARG A 55 0.51 -8.10 6.70
CA ARG A 55 1.02 -6.87 6.10
C ARG A 55 0.88 -5.66 7.03
N GLN A 56 -0.24 -5.52 7.73
CA GLN A 56 -0.44 -4.44 8.71
C GLN A 56 0.63 -4.49 9.82
N GLU A 57 0.92 -5.69 10.33
CA GLU A 57 1.91 -5.88 11.37
C GLU A 57 3.34 -5.60 10.86
N LEU A 58 3.69 -6.05 9.67
CA LEU A 58 4.97 -5.74 9.04
C LEU A 58 5.14 -4.23 8.83
N ASP A 59 4.14 -3.57 8.25
CA ASP A 59 4.16 -2.12 7.97
C ASP A 59 4.30 -1.33 9.28
N LEU A 60 3.55 -1.69 10.33
CA LEU A 60 3.61 -1.04 11.64
C LEU A 60 4.97 -1.24 12.31
N ARG A 61 5.43 -2.48 12.42
CA ARG A 61 6.67 -2.81 13.15
C ARG A 61 7.89 -2.18 12.46
N ILE A 62 8.02 -2.37 11.15
CA ILE A 62 9.14 -1.82 10.38
C ILE A 62 9.05 -0.29 10.33
N GLY A 63 7.88 0.25 10.00
CA GLY A 63 7.66 1.69 9.89
C GLY A 63 7.95 2.40 11.21
N ALA A 64 7.42 1.91 12.33
CA ALA A 64 7.64 2.52 13.64
C ALA A 64 9.10 2.43 14.09
N ALA A 65 9.76 1.27 13.90
CA ALA A 65 11.15 1.09 14.32
C ALA A 65 12.09 2.06 13.59
N PHE A 66 12.04 2.09 12.25
CA PHE A 66 12.94 2.93 11.46
C PHE A 66 12.58 4.41 11.56
N THR A 67 11.29 4.77 11.55
CA THR A 67 10.84 6.17 11.71
C THR A 67 11.33 6.75 13.04
N ARG A 68 11.13 6.04 14.15
CA ARG A 68 11.59 6.51 15.48
C ARG A 68 13.10 6.64 15.52
N PHE A 69 13.82 5.61 15.06
CA PHE A 69 15.28 5.62 15.06
C PHE A 69 15.84 6.82 14.28
N GLN A 70 15.44 6.99 13.02
CA GLN A 70 16.01 8.02 12.16
C GLN A 70 15.56 9.42 12.56
N THR A 71 14.29 9.60 12.97
CA THR A 71 13.78 10.91 13.43
C THR A 71 14.56 11.39 14.64
N LEU A 72 14.62 10.58 15.70
CA LEU A 72 15.31 10.97 16.94
C LEU A 72 16.82 11.17 16.72
N ARG A 73 17.43 10.40 15.82
CA ARG A 73 18.84 10.58 15.47
C ARG A 73 19.07 11.86 14.68
N LEU A 74 18.31 12.10 13.62
CA LEU A 74 18.51 13.24 12.72
C LEU A 74 18.13 14.58 13.35
N GLN A 75 17.12 14.60 14.22
CA GLN A 75 16.79 15.77 15.04
C GLN A 75 17.97 16.20 15.92
N LYS A 76 18.70 15.24 16.51
CA LYS A 76 19.90 15.54 17.31
C LYS A 76 21.09 16.00 16.45
N VAL A 77 21.24 15.47 15.24
CA VAL A 77 22.36 15.81 14.35
C VAL A 77 22.13 17.15 13.64
N PHE A 78 20.89 17.46 13.27
CA PHE A 78 20.51 18.68 12.53
C PHE A 78 19.40 19.45 13.26
N PRO A 79 19.63 19.91 14.51
CA PRO A 79 18.59 20.48 15.34
C PRO A 79 17.95 21.73 14.71
N THR A 80 18.74 22.61 14.09
CA THR A 80 18.22 23.84 13.47
C THR A 80 17.35 23.60 12.23
N LYS A 81 17.52 22.46 11.55
CA LYS A 81 16.80 22.15 10.31
C LYS A 81 15.64 21.17 10.51
N LEU A 82 15.72 20.30 11.52
CA LEU A 82 14.81 19.15 11.66
C LEU A 82 14.14 19.06 13.04
N ALA A 83 14.32 20.01 13.96
CA ALA A 83 13.81 19.92 15.35
C ALA A 83 12.37 19.42 15.48
N GLU A 84 11.46 19.88 14.62
CA GLU A 84 10.04 19.52 14.64
C GLU A 84 9.63 18.59 13.49
N SER A 85 10.60 18.14 12.68
CA SER A 85 10.33 17.29 11.52
C SER A 85 10.27 15.82 11.91
N LEU A 86 9.21 15.15 11.46
CA LEU A 86 9.13 13.69 11.43
C LEU A 86 9.81 13.18 10.15
N VAL A 87 10.83 12.34 10.30
CA VAL A 87 11.45 11.67 9.15
C VAL A 87 10.90 10.25 9.12
N SER A 88 9.88 10.02 8.28
CA SER A 88 9.21 8.70 8.20
C SER A 88 9.95 7.71 7.31
N TYR A 89 9.80 6.43 7.63
CA TYR A 89 10.27 5.31 6.83
C TYR A 89 9.12 4.32 6.60
N GLY A 90 9.03 3.79 5.40
CA GLY A 90 8.13 2.70 5.04
C GLY A 90 8.81 1.74 4.07
N SER A 91 8.63 0.44 4.26
CA SER A 91 9.21 -0.64 3.45
C SER A 91 8.92 -0.47 1.95
N CYS A 92 7.72 0.00 1.60
CA CYS A 92 7.31 0.30 0.22
C CYS A 92 7.54 1.78 -0.17
N GLN A 93 7.36 2.72 0.77
CA GLN A 93 7.59 4.15 0.53
C GLN A 93 9.04 4.45 0.14
N PHE A 94 10.00 3.79 0.79
CA PHE A 94 11.43 4.02 0.58
C PHE A 94 11.91 3.67 -0.85
N PRO A 95 11.69 2.45 -1.39
CA PRO A 95 12.03 2.16 -2.78
C PRO A 95 11.22 2.98 -3.79
N THR A 96 9.97 3.35 -3.45
CA THR A 96 9.15 4.24 -4.30
C THR A 96 9.81 5.61 -4.47
N LEU A 97 10.30 6.21 -3.39
CA LEU A 97 11.11 7.43 -3.46
C LEU A 97 12.42 7.18 -4.21
N GLY A 98 13.00 5.99 -4.04
CA GLY A 98 14.18 5.54 -4.76
C GLY A 98 14.08 5.72 -6.27
N PHE A 99 12.96 5.34 -6.90
CA PHE A 99 12.76 5.51 -8.35
C PHE A 99 12.78 6.98 -8.79
N VAL A 100 12.21 7.88 -7.98
CA VAL A 100 12.20 9.32 -8.28
C VAL A 100 13.61 9.88 -8.18
N VAL A 101 14.34 9.53 -7.11
CA VAL A 101 15.71 9.98 -6.88
C VAL A 101 16.66 9.42 -7.93
N GLU A 102 16.50 8.17 -8.33
CA GLU A 102 17.27 7.54 -9.40
C GLU A 102 17.08 8.29 -10.72
N ARG A 103 15.83 8.58 -11.10
CA ARG A 103 15.55 9.35 -12.32
C ARG A 103 16.13 10.76 -12.26
N TYR A 104 15.98 11.44 -11.12
CA TYR A 104 16.56 12.76 -10.92
C TYR A 104 18.07 12.75 -11.15
N ARG A 105 18.78 11.80 -10.54
CA ARG A 105 20.24 11.65 -10.71
C ARG A 105 20.63 11.30 -12.15
N ALA A 106 19.85 10.46 -12.83
CA ALA A 106 20.11 10.12 -14.23
C ALA A 106 20.04 11.35 -15.15
N VAL A 107 19.12 12.29 -14.89
CA VAL A 107 19.02 13.55 -15.62
C VAL A 107 20.17 14.50 -15.28
N GLU A 108 20.47 14.69 -13.99
CA GLU A 108 21.56 15.56 -13.54
C GLU A 108 22.93 15.13 -14.09
N ASN A 109 23.15 13.81 -14.19
CA ASN A 109 24.39 13.23 -14.70
C ASN A 109 24.40 13.04 -16.23
N PHE A 110 23.33 13.42 -16.94
CA PHE A 110 23.26 13.25 -18.39
C PHE A 110 24.21 14.23 -19.08
N VAL A 111 25.18 13.69 -19.81
CA VAL A 111 26.06 14.49 -20.67
C VAL A 111 25.48 14.46 -22.08
N ALA A 112 24.97 15.60 -22.56
CA ALA A 112 24.38 15.69 -23.89
C ALA A 112 25.46 15.61 -24.97
N GLU A 113 25.25 14.73 -25.95
CA GLU A 113 26.15 14.54 -27.08
C GLU A 113 25.50 15.05 -28.37
N ALA A 114 26.24 15.86 -29.14
CA ALA A 114 25.77 16.36 -30.42
C ALA A 114 25.69 15.22 -31.45
N PHE A 115 24.60 15.18 -32.22
CA PHE A 115 24.42 14.22 -33.31
C PHE A 115 23.73 14.87 -34.51
N TRP A 116 23.87 14.24 -35.68
CA TRP A 116 23.24 14.70 -36.92
C TRP A 116 22.25 13.66 -37.43
N LYS A 117 21.16 14.10 -38.07
CA LYS A 117 20.21 13.25 -38.78
C LYS A 117 19.74 13.90 -40.07
N ILE A 118 19.44 13.09 -41.08
CA ILE A 118 18.84 13.55 -42.34
C ILE A 118 17.32 13.67 -42.14
N LYS A 119 16.73 14.83 -42.47
CA LYS A 119 15.27 15.06 -42.44
C LYS A 119 14.80 15.44 -43.85
N VAL A 120 13.96 14.61 -44.45
CA VAL A 120 13.35 14.86 -45.77
C VAL A 120 11.89 15.25 -45.56
N ASN A 121 11.44 16.33 -46.20
CA ASN A 121 10.04 16.74 -46.24
C ASN A 121 9.56 16.70 -47.70
N HIS A 122 8.34 16.27 -47.95
CA HIS A 122 7.70 16.29 -49.27
C HIS A 122 6.44 17.17 -49.19
N THR A 123 6.29 18.09 -50.13
CA THR A 123 5.11 18.96 -50.30
C THR A 123 4.08 18.34 -51.23
#